data_AF-A0A9J6BFP1-F1
#
_entry.id   AF-A0A9J6BFP1-F1
#
_cell.length_a   1.000
_cell.length_b   1.000
_cell.length_c   1.000
_cell.angle_alpha   90.00
_cell.angle_beta   90.00
_cell.angle_gamma   90.00
#
_symmetry.space_group_name_H-M   'P 1'
#
loop_
_entity.id
_entity.type
_entity.pdbx_description
1 polymer ?
#
loop_
_entity_poly.entity_id
_entity_poly.type
_entity_poly.pdbx_seq_one_letter_code
_entity_poly.pdbx_strand_id
1 'polypeptide(L)'
;MTGVSFDNVSLAQFPNGLEKIFKPINFLFIRRTNLQEIHKNDLKNFPDLTGIYLIFNKIEYFEDDLFKFNPKLTSVFLMDLPIKHVDPKILSGLNYLQDLIIGTCKNSKTFDSLNFTMTVKEIVKNIEDGACSNEKFYVKSTTLALGDGEI
;
A
#
# COMPACT_ATOMS: atom_id res chain seq x y z
N MET A 1 17.28 -4.45 4.77
CA MET A 1 15.88 -4.03 4.71
C MET A 1 15.87 -2.55 4.42
N THR A 2 15.25 -2.12 3.32
CA THR A 2 15.29 -0.72 2.87
C THR A 2 13.87 -0.20 2.73
N GLY A 3 13.55 0.87 3.45
CA GLY A 3 12.32 1.62 3.27
C GLY A 3 12.61 2.95 2.58
N VAL A 4 11.80 3.29 1.59
CA VAL A 4 11.81 4.61 0.95
C VAL A 4 10.50 5.32 1.28
N SER A 5 10.60 6.57 1.71
CA SER A 5 9.46 7.37 2.15
C SER A 5 9.40 8.72 1.42
N PHE A 6 8.23 9.04 0.90
CA PHE A 6 7.85 10.36 0.40
C PHE A 6 6.70 10.85 1.26
N ASP A 7 6.94 11.86 2.09
CA ASP A 7 5.93 12.38 3.00
C ASP A 7 5.86 13.90 2.90
N ASN A 8 4.66 14.41 2.66
CA ASN A 8 4.39 15.85 2.59
C ASN A 8 5.29 16.60 1.57
N VAL A 9 5.54 15.95 0.43
CA VAL A 9 6.29 16.49 -0.70
C VAL A 9 5.42 16.47 -1.96
N SER A 10 5.58 17.44 -2.86
CA SER A 10 4.77 17.46 -4.08
C SER A 10 5.28 16.42 -5.09
N LEU A 11 4.46 15.41 -5.37
CA LEU A 11 4.76 14.27 -6.23
C LEU A 11 3.48 13.91 -7.01
N ALA A 12 3.22 14.61 -8.12
CA ALA A 12 2.03 14.34 -8.93
C ALA A 12 2.08 12.97 -9.65
N GLN A 13 3.29 12.47 -9.91
CA GLN A 13 3.57 11.22 -10.61
C GLN A 13 4.55 10.36 -9.81
N PHE A 14 4.53 9.04 -10.02
CA PHE A 14 5.44 8.14 -9.34
C PHE A 14 6.91 8.52 -9.60
N PRO A 15 7.78 8.54 -8.58
CA PRO A 15 9.17 8.97 -8.72
C PRO A 15 9.97 7.91 -9.47
N ASN A 16 10.32 8.21 -10.73
CA ASN A 16 11.15 7.34 -11.56
C ASN A 16 12.62 7.33 -11.11
N GLY A 17 13.31 6.20 -11.30
CA GLY A 17 14.75 6.10 -11.08
C GLY A 17 15.18 5.70 -9.66
N LEU A 18 14.23 5.41 -8.76
CA LEU A 18 14.56 4.95 -7.40
C LEU A 18 15.41 3.67 -7.41
N GLU A 19 15.19 2.80 -8.39
CA GLU A 19 15.92 1.54 -8.55
C GLU A 19 17.42 1.72 -8.82
N LYS A 20 17.83 2.92 -9.25
CA LYS A 20 19.23 3.28 -9.48
C LYS A 20 19.92 3.73 -8.19
N ILE A 21 19.15 4.16 -7.20
CA ILE A 21 19.64 4.73 -5.95
C ILE A 21 19.52 3.70 -4.82
N PHE A 22 18.38 3.01 -4.75
CA PHE A 22 18.03 2.10 -3.67
C PHE A 22 17.75 0.71 -4.24
N LYS A 23 18.59 -0.26 -3.89
CA LYS A 23 18.36 -1.67 -4.23
C LYS A 23 18.98 -2.59 -3.17
N PRO A 24 18.20 -3.50 -2.55
CA PRO A 24 16.75 -3.71 -2.74
C PRO A 24 15.90 -2.64 -2.03
N ILE A 25 14.67 -2.42 -2.50
CA ILE A 25 13.60 -1.70 -1.77
C ILE A 25 12.60 -2.73 -1.26
N ASN A 26 12.32 -2.72 0.04
CA ASN A 26 11.36 -3.62 0.67
C ASN A 26 10.06 -2.91 1.08
N PHE A 27 10.15 -1.63 1.42
CA PHE A 27 8.99 -0.83 1.82
C PHE A 27 8.92 0.46 1.03
N LEU A 28 7.73 0.80 0.56
CA LEU A 28 7.45 2.07 -0.10
C LEU A 28 6.31 2.79 0.62
N PHE A 29 6.62 3.96 1.15
CA PHE A 29 5.66 4.85 1.80
C PHE A 29 5.50 6.10 0.95
N ILE A 30 4.30 6.35 0.44
CA ILE A 30 3.98 7.57 -0.31
C ILE A 30 2.75 8.20 0.36
N ARG A 31 2.98 9.31 1.05
CA ARG A 31 1.98 9.95 1.90
C ARG A 31 1.88 11.45 1.66
N ARG A 32 0.65 11.98 1.58
CA ARG A 32 0.38 13.42 1.46
C ARG A 32 1.16 14.05 0.30
N THR A 33 1.21 13.38 -0.85
CA THR A 33 2.09 13.81 -1.96
C THR A 33 1.40 14.33 -3.21
N ASN A 34 0.07 14.32 -3.24
CA ASN A 34 -0.72 14.61 -4.44
C ASN A 34 -0.51 13.63 -5.61
N LEU A 35 0.03 12.44 -5.36
CA LEU A 35 0.15 11.39 -6.38
C LEU A 35 -1.22 11.07 -6.95
N GLN A 36 -1.37 11.16 -8.28
CA GLN A 36 -2.66 11.01 -8.96
C GLN A 36 -2.84 9.61 -9.55
N GLU A 37 -1.74 8.96 -9.91
CA GLU A 37 -1.73 7.66 -10.57
C GLU A 37 -0.55 6.83 -10.11
N ILE A 38 -0.73 5.52 -10.15
CA ILE A 38 0.33 4.53 -10.01
C ILE A 38 -0.01 3.34 -10.90
N HIS A 39 0.97 2.90 -11.67
CA HIS A 39 0.85 1.82 -12.64
C HIS A 39 1.76 0.65 -12.23
N LYS A 40 1.42 -0.57 -12.64
CA LYS A 40 2.22 -1.78 -12.37
C LYS A 40 3.64 -1.65 -12.87
N ASN A 41 3.85 -0.90 -13.96
CA ASN A 41 5.18 -0.64 -14.50
C ASN A 41 6.03 0.26 -13.60
N ASP A 42 5.41 1.14 -12.81
CA ASP A 42 6.12 1.94 -11.80
C ASP A 42 6.71 1.04 -10.72
N LEU A 43 6.01 -0.06 -10.39
CA LEU A 43 6.41 -1.02 -9.38
C LEU A 43 7.30 -2.17 -9.88
N LYS A 44 7.49 -2.28 -11.21
CA LYS A 44 8.18 -3.39 -11.88
C LYS A 44 9.62 -3.58 -11.41
N ASN A 45 10.31 -2.50 -11.07
CA ASN A 45 11.72 -2.54 -10.67
C ASN A 45 11.92 -2.89 -9.20
N PHE A 46 10.85 -3.14 -8.44
CA PHE A 46 10.91 -3.45 -7.01
C PHE A 46 10.33 -4.86 -6.70
N PRO A 47 10.95 -5.93 -7.23
CA PRO A 47 10.46 -7.30 -7.03
C PRO A 47 10.59 -7.79 -5.58
N ASP A 48 11.34 -7.08 -4.75
CA ASP A 48 11.55 -7.36 -3.33
C ASP A 48 10.64 -6.57 -2.38
N LEU A 49 9.66 -5.83 -2.93
CA LEU A 49 8.66 -5.14 -2.12
C LEU A 49 7.85 -6.14 -1.29
N THR A 50 7.86 -5.90 0.02
CA THR A 50 7.05 -6.63 1.01
C THR A 50 5.93 -5.74 1.55
N GLY A 51 6.09 -4.42 1.53
CA GLY A 51 5.06 -3.48 1.98
C GLY A 51 4.91 -2.26 1.08
N ILE A 52 3.67 -1.86 0.79
CA ILE A 52 3.35 -0.61 0.11
C ILE A 52 2.22 0.14 0.83
N TYR A 53 2.45 1.44 1.04
CA TYR A 53 1.56 2.32 1.80
C TYR A 53 1.29 3.58 0.98
N LEU A 54 0.08 3.70 0.45
CA LEU A 54 -0.42 4.85 -0.31
C LEU A 54 -1.49 5.55 0.54
N ILE A 55 -1.14 6.69 1.13
CA ILE A 55 -1.98 7.34 2.13
C ILE A 55 -2.17 8.83 1.79
N PHE A 56 -3.39 9.36 1.85
CA PHE A 56 -3.65 10.79 1.59
C PHE A 56 -3.09 11.29 0.25
N ASN A 57 -3.20 10.46 -0.80
CA ASN A 57 -2.87 10.86 -2.17
C ASN A 57 -4.15 11.20 -2.95
N LYS A 58 -4.03 11.45 -4.26
CA LYS A 58 -5.12 11.85 -5.16
C LYS A 58 -5.46 10.77 -6.17
N ILE A 59 -5.17 9.51 -5.85
CA ILE A 59 -5.44 8.37 -6.72
C ILE A 59 -6.93 8.07 -6.73
N GLU A 60 -7.54 8.12 -7.92
CA GLU A 60 -8.98 7.91 -8.11
C GLU A 60 -9.34 6.51 -8.61
N TYR A 61 -8.37 5.78 -9.17
CA TYR A 61 -8.53 4.41 -9.65
C TYR A 61 -7.21 3.65 -9.59
N PHE A 62 -7.29 2.32 -9.61
CA PHE A 62 -6.14 1.43 -9.80
C PHE A 62 -6.40 0.56 -11.02
N GLU A 63 -5.35 0.25 -11.77
CA GLU A 63 -5.46 -0.71 -12.88
C GLU A 63 -5.43 -2.17 -12.42
N ASP A 64 -6.00 -3.06 -13.23
CA ASP A 64 -5.93 -4.51 -13.02
C ASP A 64 -4.48 -4.99 -12.90
N ASP A 65 -4.27 -5.95 -11.99
CA ASP A 65 -2.98 -6.55 -11.67
C ASP A 65 -1.89 -5.51 -11.32
N LEU A 66 -2.27 -4.43 -10.62
CA LEU A 66 -1.36 -3.37 -10.20
C LEU A 66 -0.06 -3.90 -9.57
N PHE A 67 -0.15 -4.97 -8.78
CA PHE A 67 0.98 -5.56 -8.07
C PHE A 67 1.61 -6.79 -8.74
N LYS A 68 1.36 -7.01 -10.04
CA LYS A 68 1.82 -8.19 -10.79
C LYS A 68 3.32 -8.48 -10.65
N PHE A 69 4.15 -7.45 -10.51
CA PHE A 69 5.61 -7.58 -10.42
C PHE A 69 6.13 -7.65 -8.98
N ASN A 70 5.24 -7.62 -7.97
CA ASN A 70 5.59 -7.55 -6.56
C ASN A 70 5.00 -8.75 -5.78
N PRO A 71 5.32 -10.00 -6.18
CA PRO A 71 4.68 -11.20 -5.62
C PRO A 71 5.01 -11.43 -4.14
N LYS A 72 6.00 -10.71 -3.58
CA LYS A 72 6.42 -10.82 -2.18
C LYS A 72 5.65 -9.87 -1.24
N LEU A 73 4.70 -9.09 -1.75
CA LEU A 73 3.90 -8.21 -0.91
C LEU A 73 3.16 -9.01 0.16
N THR A 74 3.41 -8.63 1.41
CA THR A 74 2.70 -9.13 2.59
C THR A 74 1.77 -8.07 3.16
N SER A 75 2.00 -6.79 2.87
CA SER A 75 1.28 -5.67 3.47
C SER A 75 0.92 -4.60 2.43
N VAL A 76 -0.37 -4.33 2.25
CA VAL A 76 -0.90 -3.32 1.30
C VAL A 76 -1.87 -2.38 2.03
N PHE A 77 -1.56 -1.09 2.03
CA PHE A 77 -2.34 -0.06 2.73
C PHE A 77 -2.70 1.06 1.76
N LEU A 78 -3.99 1.19 1.44
CA LEU A 78 -4.57 2.13 0.49
C LEU A 78 -5.59 3.00 1.23
N MET A 79 -5.13 4.09 1.84
CA MET A 79 -5.92 4.87 2.80
C MET A 79 -6.11 6.32 2.38
N ASP A 80 -7.30 6.87 2.64
CA ASP A 80 -7.66 8.26 2.38
C ASP A 80 -7.32 8.70 0.94
N LEU A 81 -7.68 7.84 0.01
CA LEU A 81 -7.63 8.11 -1.42
C LEU A 81 -9.05 8.49 -1.91
N PRO A 82 -9.20 9.39 -2.91
CA PRO A 82 -10.50 9.71 -3.51
C PRO A 82 -11.07 8.59 -4.40
N ILE A 83 -10.53 7.37 -4.29
CA ILE A 83 -10.96 6.20 -5.05
C ILE A 83 -12.39 5.80 -4.67
N LYS A 84 -13.25 5.64 -5.68
CA LYS A 84 -14.66 5.28 -5.48
C LYS A 84 -14.88 3.78 -5.37
N HIS A 85 -14.05 3.02 -6.07
CA HIS A 85 -14.14 1.56 -6.13
C HIS A 85 -12.74 0.98 -6.30
N VAL A 86 -12.47 -0.12 -5.58
CA VAL A 86 -11.25 -0.91 -5.73
C VAL A 86 -11.65 -2.28 -6.25
N ASP A 87 -11.25 -2.59 -7.49
CA ASP A 87 -11.48 -3.92 -8.07
C ASP A 87 -10.56 -4.94 -7.37
N PRO A 88 -11.07 -6.09 -6.89
CA PRO A 88 -10.25 -7.15 -6.30
C PRO A 88 -9.08 -7.62 -7.19
N LYS A 89 -9.18 -7.46 -8.51
CA LYS A 89 -8.12 -7.82 -9.47
C LYS A 89 -6.82 -7.06 -9.28
N ILE A 90 -6.81 -5.95 -8.53
CA ILE A 90 -5.54 -5.28 -8.20
C ILE A 90 -4.63 -6.19 -7.37
N LEU A 91 -5.21 -7.14 -6.62
CA LEU A 91 -4.52 -8.05 -5.70
C LEU A 91 -4.19 -9.42 -6.34
N SER A 92 -4.45 -9.59 -7.64
CA SER A 92 -4.15 -10.82 -8.38
C SER A 92 -2.69 -11.25 -8.17
N GLY A 93 -2.49 -12.52 -7.80
CA GLY A 93 -1.17 -13.12 -7.63
C GLY A 93 -0.44 -12.75 -6.33
N LEU A 94 -1.07 -12.00 -5.41
CA LEU A 94 -0.51 -11.71 -4.09
C LEU A 94 -0.72 -12.86 -3.08
N ASN A 95 -0.10 -14.00 -3.36
CA ASN A 95 -0.29 -15.25 -2.60
C ASN A 95 0.20 -15.19 -1.15
N TYR A 96 1.02 -14.19 -0.80
CA TYR A 96 1.60 -14.01 0.53
C TYR A 96 1.02 -12.80 1.28
N LEU A 97 -0.04 -12.18 0.76
CA LEU A 97 -0.68 -11.02 1.39
C LEU A 97 -1.26 -11.42 2.76
N GLN A 98 -0.82 -10.73 3.81
CA GLN A 98 -1.21 -10.95 5.21
C GLN A 98 -2.05 -9.77 5.71
N ASP A 99 -1.64 -8.54 5.36
CA ASP A 99 -2.28 -7.31 5.79
C ASP A 99 -2.82 -6.55 4.58
N LEU A 100 -4.12 -6.31 4.57
CA LEU A 100 -4.78 -5.44 3.59
C LEU A 100 -5.62 -4.42 4.34
N ILE A 101 -5.32 -3.14 4.14
CA ILE A 101 -6.15 -2.03 4.62
C ILE A 101 -6.54 -1.16 3.45
N ILE A 102 -7.85 -1.00 3.24
CA ILE A 102 -8.45 -0.08 2.27
C ILE A 102 -9.52 0.72 3.01
N GLY A 103 -9.48 2.05 2.94
CA GLY A 103 -10.52 2.89 3.57
C GLY A 103 -10.11 4.32 3.90
N THR A 104 -10.89 4.97 4.75
CA THR A 104 -10.63 6.36 5.20
C THR A 104 -10.27 6.40 6.68
N CYS A 105 -9.33 7.25 7.07
CA CYS A 105 -8.99 7.49 8.46
C CYS A 105 -9.73 8.71 9.01
N LYS A 106 -10.94 8.49 9.56
CA LYS A 106 -11.67 9.52 10.32
C LYS A 106 -10.96 9.78 11.65
N ASN A 107 -10.01 10.73 11.63
CA ASN A 107 -9.51 11.61 12.71
C ASN A 107 -8.01 11.91 12.49
N SER A 108 -7.73 12.85 11.59
CA SER A 108 -6.43 13.26 11.05
C SER A 108 -5.35 13.74 12.05
N LYS A 109 -5.54 13.67 13.38
CA LYS A 109 -4.56 14.17 14.36
C LYS A 109 -3.50 13.14 14.79
N THR A 110 -3.66 11.86 14.46
CA THR A 110 -2.82 10.78 15.01
C THR A 110 -1.58 10.45 14.16
N PHE A 111 -1.51 10.92 12.91
CA PHE A 111 -0.38 10.61 12.02
C PHE A 111 0.84 11.52 12.21
N ASP A 112 0.70 12.67 12.88
CA ASP A 112 1.79 13.63 13.07
C ASP A 112 2.82 13.18 14.13
N SER A 113 2.61 12.01 14.77
CA SER A 113 3.48 11.47 15.84
C SER A 113 4.23 10.18 15.50
N LEU A 114 4.16 9.68 14.25
CA LEU A 114 4.93 8.48 13.87
C LEU A 114 6.39 8.86 13.57
N ASN A 115 7.23 8.75 14.60
CA ASN A 115 8.67 8.94 14.52
C ASN A 115 9.34 7.75 13.81
N PHE A 116 10.21 8.01 12.82
CA PHE A 116 10.77 7.04 11.86
C PHE A 116 11.77 6.01 12.45
N THR A 117 11.85 5.89 13.77
CA THR A 117 12.65 4.88 14.49
C THR A 117 11.83 3.70 15.02
N MET A 118 10.52 3.65 14.74
CA MET A 118 9.65 2.56 15.19
C MET A 118 9.81 1.28 14.35
N THR A 119 9.78 0.14 15.03
CA THR A 119 9.77 -1.18 14.41
C THR A 119 8.44 -1.45 13.71
N VAL A 120 8.43 -2.35 12.72
CA VAL A 120 7.21 -2.72 11.96
C VAL A 120 6.04 -3.11 12.87
N LYS A 121 6.32 -3.76 14.01
CA LYS A 121 5.30 -4.13 15.00
C LYS A 121 4.68 -2.93 15.70
N GLU A 122 5.46 -1.88 15.94
CA GLU A 122 4.98 -0.64 16.58
C GLU A 122 4.17 0.21 15.60
N ILE A 123 4.52 0.19 14.30
CA ILE A 123 3.73 0.81 13.23
C ILE A 123 2.34 0.16 13.15
N VAL A 124 2.27 -1.17 13.13
CA VAL A 124 1.00 -1.91 13.08
C VAL A 124 0.15 -1.62 14.32
N LYS A 125 0.74 -1.66 15.52
CA LYS A 125 0.03 -1.36 16.76
C LYS A 125 -0.53 0.07 16.82
N ASN A 126 0.23 1.06 16.33
CA ASN A 126 -0.24 2.45 16.29
C ASN A 126 -1.37 2.67 15.27
N ILE A 127 -1.45 1.84 14.22
CA ILE A 127 -2.56 1.82 13.27
C ILE A 127 -3.81 1.17 13.89
N GLU A 128 -3.63 0.13 14.71
CA GLU A 128 -4.71 -0.55 15.43
C GLU A 128 -5.31 0.30 16.57
N ASP A 129 -4.48 1.03 17.30
CA ASP A 129 -4.90 1.78 18.50
C ASP A 129 -5.39 3.21 18.21
N GLY A 130 -5.31 3.72 16.97
CA GLY A 130 -5.76 5.07 16.65
C GLY A 130 -6.03 5.36 15.17
N ALA A 131 -7.28 5.75 14.89
CA ALA A 131 -7.69 6.71 13.84
C ALA A 131 -8.17 6.23 12.46
N CYS A 132 -8.54 4.97 12.24
CA CYS A 132 -9.35 4.63 11.06
C CYS A 132 -10.68 4.04 11.49
N SER A 133 -11.76 4.83 11.37
CA SER A 133 -13.11 4.36 11.64
C SER A 133 -13.42 3.26 10.63
N ASN A 134 -13.38 2.04 11.13
CA ASN A 134 -13.60 0.81 10.42
C ASN A 134 -14.96 0.77 9.69
N GLU A 135 -14.99 1.14 8.41
CA GLU A 135 -15.86 0.44 7.45
C GLU A 135 -15.07 -0.80 7.01
N LYS A 136 -15.28 -1.88 7.78
CA LYS A 136 -14.49 -3.11 7.79
C LYS A 136 -14.54 -3.85 6.45
N PHE A 137 -13.47 -3.81 5.66
CA PHE A 137 -13.05 -4.95 4.84
C PHE A 137 -11.80 -5.55 5.47
N TYR A 138 -11.99 -6.36 6.50
CA TYR A 138 -10.92 -7.22 7.02
C TYR A 138 -10.89 -8.50 6.19
N VAL A 139 -9.95 -8.61 5.26
CA VAL A 139 -9.57 -9.91 4.70
C VAL A 139 -8.31 -10.36 5.42
N LYS A 140 -8.48 -11.07 6.55
CA LYS A 140 -7.41 -11.89 7.10
C LYS A 140 -7.28 -13.09 6.19
N SER A 141 -6.27 -13.12 5.31
CA SER A 141 -6.06 -14.23 4.38
C SER A 141 -5.64 -15.48 5.17
N THR A 142 -6.60 -16.26 5.64
CA THR A 142 -6.46 -17.72 5.64
C THR A 142 -6.76 -18.15 4.22
N THR A 143 -5.71 -18.43 3.45
CA THR A 143 -5.72 -19.15 2.18
C THR A 143 -6.92 -18.80 1.29
N LEU A 144 -6.77 -17.78 0.44
CA LEU A 144 -7.62 -17.61 -0.74
C LEU A 144 -7.43 -18.86 -1.62
N ALA A 145 -8.22 -19.91 -1.35
CA ALA A 145 -8.59 -20.87 -2.37
C ALA A 145 -9.40 -20.08 -3.39
N LEU A 146 -8.73 -19.65 -4.47
CA LEU A 146 -9.41 -19.32 -5.71
C LEU A 146 -10.16 -20.61 -6.07
N GLY A 147 -11.47 -20.61 -5.87
CA GLY A 147 -12.31 -21.70 -6.33
C GLY A 147 -12.09 -21.84 -7.83
N ASP A 148 -11.52 -22.97 -8.22
CA ASP A 148 -11.52 -23.43 -9.59
C ASP A 148 -12.97 -23.41 -10.09
N GLY A 149 -13.16 -22.84 -11.28
CA GLY A 149 -14.42 -22.92 -11.98
C GLY A 149 -14.75 -24.36 -12.40
N GLU A 150 -16.01 -24.50 -12.83
CA GLU A 150 -16.64 -25.63 -13.54
C GLU A 150 -17.30 -26.70 -12.64
N ILE A 151 -18.66 -26.65 -12.58
CA ILE A 151 -19.55 -27.48 -13.41
C ILE A 151 -20.74 -26.63 -13.87
#